data_AF-A0A2D6MUM0-F1
#
_entry.id   AF-A0A2D6MUM0-F1
#
_cell.length_a   1.000
_cell.length_b   1.000
_cell.length_c   1.000
_cell.angle_alpha   90.00
_cell.angle_beta   90.00
_cell.angle_gamma   90.00
#
_symmetry.space_group_name_H-M   'P 1'
#
loop_
_entity.id
_entity.type
_entity.pdbx_description
1 polymer ?
#
loop_
_entity_poly.entity_id
_entity_poly.type
_entity_poly.pdbx_seq_one_letter_code
_entity_poly.pdbx_strand_id
1 'polypeptide(L)'
;MPGGAWILRRSPLFWALSRPVLGGVLVGALLCGSPAGWVAASAEAAPDRFDVVVLDAGHGGHDEGATGPSGLREKDLVLDVTRRLASRLRKQGVKVVLTRKADRFHSLEERTAVANDSRADLFVSIHANASKSRKPRGIETYFASLDATDDAARATAERENSAFGAAAPSFRGNDPLAVILGDLIETQHLQESSEFAKLAQAELASVARARSRGVKQAPFVVLMGVQMPASLVEIGFLTNPDEEKRLRGGGKREAIAEALADAVAAFGERYDTRRGVRLAGGTASRPR
;
A
#
# COMPACT_ATOMS: atom_id res chain seq x y z
N MET A 1 -49.83 34.18 -12.74
CA MET A 1 -50.21 33.49 -14.01
C MET A 1 -49.37 32.23 -14.12
N PRO A 2 -49.99 31.04 -14.08
CA PRO A 2 -49.34 29.74 -13.82
C PRO A 2 -49.14 28.89 -15.08
N GLY A 3 -48.44 27.75 -14.94
CA GLY A 3 -48.51 26.60 -15.86
C GLY A 3 -47.12 26.13 -16.33
N GLY A 4 -46.70 24.87 -16.19
CA GLY A 4 -47.48 23.67 -15.96
C GLY A 4 -46.66 22.50 -15.42
N ALA A 5 -47.41 21.59 -14.81
CA ALA A 5 -47.01 20.31 -14.31
C ALA A 5 -46.74 19.32 -15.45
N TRP A 6 -45.80 18.40 -15.25
CA TRP A 6 -45.76 17.13 -15.97
C TRP A 6 -45.90 15.99 -14.95
N ILE A 7 -46.98 15.25 -15.14
CA ILE A 7 -47.52 14.16 -14.34
C ILE A 7 -47.29 12.86 -15.13
N LEU A 8 -46.78 11.83 -14.44
CA LEU A 8 -46.95 10.38 -14.66
C LEU A 8 -46.39 9.80 -15.99
N ARG A 9 -45.90 8.55 -16.07
CA ARG A 9 -46.46 7.31 -15.50
C ARG A 9 -45.43 6.18 -15.66
N ARG A 10 -45.34 5.31 -14.65
CA ARG A 10 -44.76 3.96 -14.75
C ARG A 10 -45.61 3.08 -15.69
N SER A 11 -45.00 2.10 -16.35
CA SER A 11 -45.65 0.83 -16.72
C SER A 11 -44.59 -0.25 -17.01
N PRO A 12 -44.64 -1.42 -16.34
CA PRO A 12 -43.99 -2.65 -16.77
C PRO A 12 -44.98 -3.50 -17.58
N LEU A 13 -44.53 -4.15 -18.64
CA LEU A 13 -45.34 -5.11 -19.38
C LEU A 13 -44.77 -6.52 -19.22
N PHE A 14 -45.53 -7.31 -18.46
CA PHE A 14 -45.59 -8.76 -18.48
C PHE A 14 -46.03 -9.26 -19.87
N TRP A 15 -45.50 -10.41 -20.29
CA TRP A 15 -46.25 -11.38 -21.09
C TRP A 15 -46.05 -12.77 -20.49
N ALA A 16 -47.16 -13.36 -20.06
CA ALA A 16 -47.33 -14.78 -19.80
C ALA A 16 -48.00 -15.42 -21.04
N LEU A 17 -47.81 -16.73 -21.23
CA LEU A 17 -48.73 -17.76 -21.79
C LEU A 17 -47.86 -19.02 -22.05
N SER A 18 -47.99 -20.18 -21.41
CA SER A 18 -49.10 -21.10 -21.11
C SER A 18 -49.20 -22.33 -22.06
N ARG A 19 -48.60 -23.45 -21.58
CA ARG A 19 -49.10 -24.87 -21.56
C ARG A 19 -49.06 -25.73 -22.86
N PRO A 20 -49.44 -27.04 -22.82
CA PRO A 20 -48.54 -28.18 -22.53
C PRO A 20 -48.71 -29.36 -23.52
N VAL A 21 -47.87 -30.40 -23.50
CA VAL A 21 -48.24 -31.74 -24.01
C VAL A 21 -47.60 -32.85 -23.15
N LEU A 22 -48.46 -33.72 -22.59
CA LEU A 22 -48.12 -35.00 -21.97
C LEU A 22 -47.87 -36.07 -23.05
N GLY A 23 -46.98 -37.01 -22.78
CA GLY A 23 -47.03 -38.33 -23.43
C GLY A 23 -45.89 -39.27 -23.04
N GLY A 24 -46.23 -40.39 -22.41
CA GLY A 24 -45.45 -41.63 -22.55
C GLY A 24 -44.73 -42.12 -21.28
N VAL A 25 -45.37 -43.05 -20.58
CA VAL A 25 -44.76 -43.96 -19.60
C VAL A 25 -43.97 -45.04 -20.36
N LEU A 26 -42.73 -45.31 -19.95
CA LEU A 26 -42.09 -46.61 -20.15
C LEU A 26 -41.27 -46.95 -18.90
N VAL A 27 -41.77 -47.96 -18.19
CA VAL A 27 -41.11 -48.62 -17.05
C VAL A 27 -40.00 -49.49 -17.61
N GLY A 28 -38.75 -49.16 -17.26
CA GLY A 28 -37.58 -49.98 -17.53
C GLY A 28 -36.74 -50.07 -16.26
N ALA A 29 -36.91 -51.14 -15.51
CA ALA A 29 -36.01 -51.48 -14.42
C ALA A 29 -34.68 -51.98 -15.00
N LEU A 30 -33.62 -51.20 -14.85
CA LEU A 30 -32.25 -51.70 -14.87
C LEU A 30 -31.58 -51.33 -13.53
N LEU A 31 -31.40 -52.36 -12.71
CA LEU A 31 -30.41 -52.37 -11.64
C LEU A 31 -29.02 -52.42 -12.29
N CYS A 32 -28.20 -51.37 -12.11
CA CYS A 32 -26.74 -51.49 -12.12
C CYS A 32 -26.08 -50.21 -11.62
N GLY A 33 -25.39 -50.32 -10.49
CA GLY A 33 -24.29 -49.44 -10.10
C GLY A 33 -24.68 -48.16 -9.36
N SER A 34 -24.40 -48.10 -8.06
CA SER A 34 -24.27 -46.85 -7.33
C SER A 34 -23.37 -45.89 -8.12
N PRO A 35 -23.79 -44.65 -8.43
CA PRO A 35 -22.81 -43.65 -8.78
C PRO A 35 -22.04 -43.38 -7.49
N ALA A 36 -20.83 -43.94 -7.38
CA ALA A 36 -19.85 -43.45 -6.45
C ALA A 36 -19.79 -41.94 -6.67
N GLY A 37 -20.26 -41.17 -5.68
CA GLY A 37 -20.28 -39.73 -5.76
C GLY A 37 -18.86 -39.24 -5.93
N TRP A 38 -18.51 -38.82 -7.14
CA TRP A 38 -17.37 -37.95 -7.36
C TRP A 38 -17.76 -36.60 -6.77
N VAL A 39 -17.57 -36.44 -5.46
CA VAL A 39 -17.45 -35.11 -4.89
C VAL A 39 -16.17 -34.56 -5.49
N ALA A 40 -16.30 -33.79 -6.56
CA ALA A 40 -15.19 -32.97 -7.04
C ALA A 40 -14.80 -32.09 -5.85
N ALA A 41 -13.68 -32.43 -5.20
CA ALA A 41 -13.03 -31.53 -4.28
C ALA A 41 -12.84 -30.24 -5.08
N SER A 42 -13.59 -29.19 -4.70
CA SER A 42 -13.32 -27.86 -5.23
C SER A 42 -11.87 -27.60 -4.89
N ALA A 43 -11.02 -27.48 -5.91
CA ALA A 43 -9.63 -27.12 -5.72
C ALA A 43 -9.66 -25.79 -4.98
N GLU A 44 -9.33 -25.83 -3.69
CA GLU A 44 -9.15 -24.66 -2.86
C GLU A 44 -8.18 -23.77 -3.64
N ALA A 45 -8.61 -22.55 -3.98
CA ALA A 45 -7.81 -21.64 -4.79
C ALA A 45 -6.41 -21.57 -4.17
N ALA A 46 -5.37 -21.68 -5.00
CA ALA A 46 -4.00 -21.61 -4.50
C ALA A 46 -3.85 -20.35 -3.65
N PRO A 47 -3.21 -20.43 -2.47
CA PRO A 47 -3.14 -19.31 -1.54
C PRO A 47 -2.49 -18.11 -2.23
N ASP A 48 -3.08 -16.91 -2.01
CA ASP A 48 -2.59 -15.66 -2.59
C ASP A 48 -1.14 -15.43 -2.17
N ARG A 49 -0.25 -15.50 -3.17
CA ARG A 49 1.18 -15.25 -2.99
C ARG A 49 1.45 -13.76 -3.02
N PHE A 50 2.47 -13.34 -2.29
CA PHE A 50 3.04 -12.01 -2.41
C PHE A 50 3.56 -11.80 -3.83
N ASP A 51 2.95 -10.88 -4.57
CA ASP A 51 3.19 -10.70 -6.01
C ASP A 51 3.33 -9.22 -6.38
N VAL A 52 2.47 -8.34 -5.86
CA VAL A 52 2.35 -6.95 -6.31
C VAL A 52 2.75 -5.97 -5.21
N VAL A 53 3.74 -5.13 -5.51
CA VAL A 53 4.15 -4.01 -4.66
C VAL A 53 3.91 -2.70 -5.38
N VAL A 54 3.22 -1.79 -4.71
CA VAL A 54 3.10 -0.39 -5.16
C VAL A 54 4.14 0.44 -4.42
N LEU A 55 4.95 1.15 -5.20
CA LEU A 55 5.90 2.12 -4.68
C LEU A 55 5.42 3.53 -5.03
N ASP A 56 5.27 4.34 -3.99
CA ASP A 56 4.91 5.73 -4.09
C ASP A 56 6.12 6.61 -3.86
N ALA A 57 6.48 7.41 -4.87
CA ALA A 57 7.49 8.44 -4.72
C ALA A 57 6.78 9.73 -4.26
N GLY A 58 7.05 10.19 -3.04
CA GLY A 58 6.45 11.39 -2.46
C GLY A 58 6.57 12.62 -3.38
N HIS A 59 5.61 13.54 -3.27
CA HIS A 59 5.59 14.82 -4.00
C HIS A 59 5.60 14.67 -5.53
N GLY A 60 6.03 15.71 -6.26
CA GLY A 60 6.16 15.74 -7.72
C GLY A 60 5.46 16.93 -8.36
N GLY A 61 5.90 17.31 -9.56
CA GLY A 61 5.37 18.48 -10.28
C GLY A 61 5.62 19.76 -9.50
N HIS A 62 4.53 20.50 -9.20
CA HIS A 62 4.58 21.76 -8.45
C HIS A 62 4.90 21.56 -6.96
N ASP A 63 4.68 20.36 -6.43
CA ASP A 63 5.04 20.02 -5.05
C ASP A 63 6.48 19.52 -5.04
N GLU A 64 7.40 20.36 -4.54
CA GLU A 64 8.83 20.03 -4.48
C GLU A 64 9.19 19.17 -3.26
N GLY A 65 8.29 19.08 -2.28
CA GLY A 65 8.60 18.61 -0.93
C GLY A 65 9.66 19.48 -0.26
N ALA A 66 10.47 18.88 0.61
CA ALA A 66 11.61 19.54 1.21
C ALA A 66 12.68 19.93 0.17
N THR A 67 13.33 21.07 0.40
CA THR A 67 14.53 21.47 -0.34
C THR A 67 15.72 21.56 0.62
N GLY A 68 16.76 20.81 0.32
CA GLY A 68 17.99 20.80 1.08
C GLY A 68 18.81 22.10 0.92
N PRO A 69 19.71 22.40 1.87
CA PRO A 69 20.57 23.59 1.83
C PRO A 69 21.35 23.82 0.53
N SER A 70 21.69 22.77 -0.22
CA SER A 70 22.40 22.85 -1.51
C SER A 70 21.47 22.69 -2.73
N GLY A 71 20.16 22.79 -2.52
CA GLY A 71 19.14 22.75 -3.58
C GLY A 71 18.73 21.34 -4.03
N LEU A 72 19.10 20.28 -3.31
CA LEU A 72 18.54 18.96 -3.59
C LEU A 72 17.05 18.96 -3.19
N ARG A 73 16.16 18.65 -4.12
CA ARG A 73 14.72 18.59 -3.88
C ARG A 73 14.28 17.18 -3.54
N GLU A 74 13.35 17.07 -2.60
CA GLU A 74 12.81 15.80 -2.14
C GLU A 74 12.17 15.01 -3.28
N LYS A 75 11.30 15.65 -4.08
CA LYS A 75 10.63 15.00 -5.21
C LYS A 75 11.57 14.29 -6.19
N ASP A 76 12.77 14.85 -6.39
CA ASP A 76 13.80 14.33 -7.31
C ASP A 76 14.56 13.17 -6.64
N LEU A 77 14.92 13.35 -5.37
CA LEU A 77 15.61 12.34 -4.56
C LEU A 77 14.77 11.06 -4.42
N VAL A 78 13.51 11.20 -4.01
CA VAL A 78 12.65 10.04 -3.73
C VAL A 78 12.23 9.32 -5.01
N LEU A 79 12.08 10.03 -6.14
CA LEU A 79 11.86 9.40 -7.44
C LEU A 79 13.05 8.53 -7.87
N ASP A 80 14.28 9.01 -7.67
CA ASP A 80 15.49 8.25 -8.00
C ASP A 80 15.60 6.99 -7.13
N VAL A 81 15.43 7.11 -5.81
CA VAL A 81 15.45 5.97 -4.89
C VAL A 81 14.35 4.95 -5.23
N THR A 82 13.13 5.44 -5.49
CA THR A 82 11.99 4.58 -5.86
C THR A 82 12.24 3.80 -7.14
N ARG A 83 12.86 4.41 -8.15
CA ARG A 83 13.22 3.71 -9.40
C ARG A 83 14.30 2.65 -9.20
N ARG A 84 15.29 2.91 -8.33
CA ARG A 84 16.32 1.93 -7.96
C ARG A 84 15.69 0.73 -7.25
N LEU A 85 14.83 0.99 -6.27
CA LEU A 85 14.07 -0.05 -5.56
C LEU A 85 13.22 -0.88 -6.53
N ALA A 86 12.46 -0.22 -7.42
CA ALA A 86 11.66 -0.89 -8.43
C ALA A 86 12.47 -1.80 -9.35
N SER A 87 13.66 -1.36 -9.77
CA SER A 87 14.57 -2.16 -10.58
C SER A 87 15.01 -3.44 -9.86
N ARG A 88 15.30 -3.34 -8.56
CA ARG A 88 15.73 -4.47 -7.72
C ARG A 88 14.60 -5.47 -7.49
N LEU A 89 13.44 -5.00 -7.07
CA LEU A 89 12.26 -5.84 -6.84
C LEU A 89 11.83 -6.59 -8.12
N ARG A 90 11.85 -5.91 -9.27
CA ARG A 90 11.55 -6.56 -10.56
C ARG A 90 12.54 -7.68 -10.90
N LYS A 91 13.82 -7.54 -10.56
CA LYS A 91 14.82 -8.61 -10.75
C LYS A 91 14.59 -9.80 -9.81
N GLN A 92 13.93 -9.59 -8.68
CA GLN A 92 13.52 -10.63 -7.73
C GLN A 92 12.18 -11.28 -8.12
N GLY A 93 11.56 -10.88 -9.24
CA GLY A 93 10.31 -11.44 -9.74
C GLY A 93 9.04 -10.78 -9.19
N VAL A 94 9.17 -9.75 -8.36
CA VAL A 94 8.02 -8.99 -7.81
C VAL A 94 7.46 -8.05 -8.88
N LYS A 95 6.13 -8.02 -9.03
CA LYS A 95 5.44 -7.05 -9.89
C LYS A 95 5.44 -5.69 -9.18
N VAL A 96 6.05 -4.69 -9.82
CA VAL A 96 6.16 -3.34 -9.25
C VAL A 96 5.35 -2.32 -10.03
N VAL A 97 4.38 -1.71 -9.34
CA VAL A 97 3.60 -0.57 -9.81
C VAL A 97 4.17 0.71 -9.17
N LEU A 98 4.34 1.77 -9.97
CA LEU A 98 4.80 3.07 -9.48
C LEU A 98 3.64 4.06 -9.56
N THR A 99 3.36 4.79 -8.48
CA THR A 99 2.35 5.88 -8.51
C THR A 99 2.72 6.95 -9.53
N ARG A 100 4.02 7.26 -9.65
CA ARG A 100 4.57 8.11 -10.70
C ARG A 100 5.88 7.59 -11.26
N LYS A 101 6.06 7.77 -12.57
CA LYS A 101 7.27 7.37 -13.30
C LYS A 101 8.13 8.55 -13.74
N ALA A 102 7.69 9.79 -13.52
CA ALA A 102 8.36 11.04 -13.91
C ALA A 102 8.07 12.14 -12.88
N ASP A 103 8.59 13.34 -13.12
CA ASP A 103 8.26 14.52 -12.31
C ASP A 103 6.85 15.02 -12.65
N ARG A 104 5.86 14.49 -11.94
CA ARG A 104 4.44 14.84 -12.07
C ARG A 104 3.80 14.83 -10.70
N PHE A 105 2.95 15.82 -10.44
CA PHE A 105 2.11 15.84 -9.26
C PHE A 105 0.99 14.81 -9.39
N HIS A 106 0.81 14.00 -8.35
CA HIS A 106 -0.36 13.15 -8.17
C HIS A 106 -1.06 13.56 -6.88
N SER A 107 -2.37 13.78 -6.99
CA SER A 107 -3.27 13.95 -5.87
C SER A 107 -3.28 12.70 -4.98
N LEU A 108 -3.82 12.84 -3.77
CA LEU A 108 -4.00 11.72 -2.86
C LEU A 108 -4.86 10.63 -3.51
N GLU A 109 -5.98 11.03 -4.11
CA GLU A 109 -6.94 10.13 -4.74
C GLU A 109 -6.28 9.36 -5.88
N GLU A 110 -5.43 10.00 -6.68
CA GLU A 110 -4.68 9.31 -7.74
C GLU A 110 -3.67 8.30 -7.16
N ARG A 111 -2.97 8.65 -6.07
CA ARG A 111 -1.99 7.75 -5.43
C ARG A 111 -2.67 6.52 -4.86
N THR A 112 -3.77 6.71 -4.13
CA THR A 112 -4.51 5.62 -3.48
C THR A 112 -5.27 4.77 -4.49
N ALA A 113 -5.83 5.38 -5.54
CA ALA A 113 -6.47 4.65 -6.64
C ALA A 113 -5.48 3.71 -7.34
N VAL A 114 -4.27 4.18 -7.68
CA VAL A 114 -3.24 3.32 -8.27
C VAL A 114 -2.94 2.10 -7.38
N ALA A 115 -2.87 2.29 -6.07
CA ALA A 115 -2.62 1.19 -5.13
C ALA A 115 -3.78 0.21 -5.09
N ASN A 116 -5.00 0.70 -4.88
CA ASN A 116 -6.20 -0.10 -4.71
C ASN A 116 -6.58 -0.84 -6.01
N ASP A 117 -6.51 -0.18 -7.17
CA ASP A 117 -6.83 -0.78 -8.48
C ASP A 117 -5.85 -1.88 -8.87
N SER A 118 -4.59 -1.78 -8.39
CA SER A 118 -3.57 -2.79 -8.64
C SER A 118 -3.70 -4.04 -7.77
N ARG A 119 -4.57 -4.01 -6.75
CA ARG A 119 -4.68 -5.06 -5.73
C ARG A 119 -3.32 -5.43 -5.14
N ALA A 120 -2.55 -4.43 -4.77
CA ALA A 120 -1.22 -4.64 -4.23
C ALA A 120 -1.24 -5.40 -2.90
N ASP A 121 -0.22 -6.21 -2.66
CA ASP A 121 0.02 -6.91 -1.39
C ASP A 121 0.77 -6.03 -0.39
N LEU A 122 1.42 -4.95 -0.89
CA LEU A 122 2.14 -3.98 -0.07
C LEU A 122 2.21 -2.62 -0.79
N PHE A 123 1.99 -1.56 -0.02
CA PHE A 123 2.22 -0.17 -0.42
C PHE A 123 3.39 0.44 0.36
N VAL A 124 4.35 1.04 -0.35
CA VAL A 124 5.50 1.71 0.27
C VAL A 124 5.62 3.12 -0.28
N SER A 125 5.39 4.13 0.57
CA SER A 125 5.63 5.54 0.22
C SER A 125 7.01 5.98 0.71
N ILE A 126 7.79 6.58 -0.17
CA ILE A 126 9.18 6.98 0.10
C ILE A 126 9.26 8.50 0.14
N HIS A 127 9.71 9.02 1.28
CA HIS A 127 9.88 10.44 1.59
C HIS A 127 11.29 10.71 2.14
N ALA A 128 11.67 11.98 2.18
CA ALA A 128 12.89 12.48 2.80
C ALA A 128 12.58 13.74 3.63
N ASN A 129 12.28 13.47 4.89
CA ASN A 129 11.88 14.37 5.96
C ASN A 129 12.59 15.72 5.97
N ALA A 130 12.02 16.65 6.72
CA ALA A 130 12.62 17.95 6.97
C ALA A 130 12.28 18.48 8.37
N SER A 131 12.99 19.52 8.79
CA SER A 131 12.67 20.22 10.03
C SER A 131 13.01 21.70 9.90
N LYS A 132 12.30 22.54 10.67
CA LYS A 132 12.63 23.98 10.80
C LYS A 132 14.07 24.18 11.31
N SER A 133 14.58 23.24 12.10
CA SER A 133 15.98 23.17 12.51
C SER A 133 16.77 22.28 11.57
N ARG A 134 18.02 22.63 11.28
CA ARG A 134 18.95 21.79 10.47
C ARG A 134 19.59 20.65 11.27
N LYS A 135 19.29 20.51 12.57
CA LYS A 135 19.91 19.54 13.49
C LYS A 135 19.36 18.11 13.39
N PRO A 136 18.03 17.88 13.25
CA PRO A 136 17.49 16.53 13.16
C PRO A 136 18.12 15.73 12.04
N ARG A 137 18.28 14.43 12.26
CA ARG A 137 18.85 13.47 11.33
C ARG A 137 18.40 12.06 11.68
N GLY A 138 18.52 11.16 10.73
CA GLY A 138 18.17 9.77 10.86
C GLY A 138 16.89 9.40 10.12
N ILE A 139 16.58 8.12 10.18
CA ILE A 139 15.47 7.47 9.47
C ILE A 139 14.32 7.18 10.42
N GLU A 140 13.10 7.28 9.93
CA GLU A 140 11.89 6.84 10.63
C GLU A 140 10.94 6.17 9.65
N THR A 141 10.19 5.19 10.12
CA THR A 141 9.22 4.47 9.31
C THR A 141 7.87 4.49 10.01
N TYR A 142 6.82 4.78 9.25
CA TYR A 142 5.48 5.00 9.74
C TYR A 142 4.51 3.98 9.19
N PHE A 143 3.51 3.64 10.00
CA PHE A 143 2.28 3.00 9.55
C PHE A 143 1.07 3.81 10.02
N ALA A 144 -0.11 3.55 9.44
CA ALA A 144 -1.30 4.35 9.70
C ALA A 144 -1.78 4.26 11.16
N SER A 145 -2.25 5.38 11.69
CA SER A 145 -3.05 5.48 12.92
C SER A 145 -3.73 6.84 12.95
N LEU A 146 -4.89 6.95 13.59
CA LEU A 146 -5.48 8.27 13.88
C LEU A 146 -4.63 9.05 14.90
N ASP A 147 -4.01 8.33 15.84
CA ASP A 147 -3.15 8.90 16.86
C ASP A 147 -1.68 8.85 16.45
N ALA A 148 -0.98 9.96 16.64
CA ALA A 148 0.46 10.02 16.42
C ALA A 148 1.24 9.51 17.64
N THR A 149 2.32 8.77 17.40
CA THR A 149 3.22 8.28 18.45
C THR A 149 3.79 9.41 19.32
N ASP A 150 4.14 10.53 18.71
CA ASP A 150 4.69 11.71 19.38
C ASP A 150 4.37 12.99 18.58
N ASP A 151 4.63 14.16 19.17
CA ASP A 151 4.41 15.46 18.51
C ASP A 151 5.20 15.61 17.21
N ALA A 152 6.38 14.98 17.11
CA ALA A 152 7.18 15.03 15.89
C ALA A 152 6.55 14.18 14.78
N ALA A 153 6.03 13.00 15.10
CA ALA A 153 5.27 12.14 14.19
C ALA A 153 4.02 12.86 13.66
N ARG A 154 3.29 13.56 14.54
CA ARG A 154 2.15 14.40 14.13
C ARG A 154 2.58 15.52 13.19
N ALA A 155 3.66 16.23 13.51
CA ALA A 155 4.17 17.31 12.67
C ALA A 155 4.68 16.83 11.31
N THR A 156 5.22 15.61 11.22
CA THR A 156 5.56 14.98 9.94
C THR A 156 4.29 14.70 9.14
N ALA A 157 3.31 14.00 9.72
CA ALA A 157 2.04 13.71 9.04
C ALA A 157 1.32 14.98 8.57
N GLU A 158 1.22 16.01 9.41
CA GLU A 158 0.59 17.29 9.03
C GLU A 158 1.28 17.94 7.84
N ARG A 159 2.60 17.82 7.73
CA ARG A 159 3.35 18.35 6.59
C ARG A 159 3.13 17.54 5.33
N GLU A 160 3.25 16.22 5.40
CA GLU A 160 3.07 15.37 4.23
C GLU A 160 1.63 15.45 3.72
N ASN A 161 0.65 15.58 4.63
CA ASN A 161 -0.73 15.81 4.25
C ASN A 161 -0.96 17.21 3.63
N SER A 162 -0.15 18.21 3.97
CA SER A 162 -0.29 19.57 3.40
C SER A 162 0.01 19.64 1.90
N ALA A 163 0.73 18.65 1.35
CA ALA A 163 0.92 18.48 -0.09
C ALA A 163 -0.41 18.36 -0.85
N PHE A 164 -1.49 17.95 -0.17
CA PHE A 164 -2.83 17.80 -0.73
C PHE A 164 -3.71 19.06 -0.57
N GLY A 165 -3.17 20.14 0.00
CA GLY A 165 -3.86 21.43 0.12
C GLY A 165 -5.15 21.36 0.96
N ALA A 166 -6.19 22.08 0.52
CA ALA A 166 -7.46 22.19 1.24
C ALA A 166 -8.28 20.89 1.31
N ALA A 167 -7.89 19.85 0.56
CA ALA A 167 -8.55 18.54 0.58
C ALA A 167 -8.05 17.62 1.72
N ALA A 168 -6.98 18.00 2.42
CA ALA A 168 -6.47 17.20 3.52
C ALA A 168 -7.43 17.25 4.74
N PRO A 169 -7.87 16.09 5.27
CA PRO A 169 -8.67 16.02 6.50
C PRO A 169 -7.94 16.65 7.68
N SER A 170 -8.69 17.27 8.59
CA SER A 170 -8.17 17.70 9.89
C SER A 170 -8.27 16.56 10.89
N PHE A 171 -7.13 16.00 11.28
CA PHE A 171 -7.07 15.04 12.40
C PHE A 171 -7.08 15.71 13.77
N ARG A 172 -7.35 17.02 13.83
CA ARG A 172 -7.62 17.76 15.06
C ARG A 172 -9.14 17.94 15.19
N GLY A 173 -9.74 17.30 16.19
CA GLY A 173 -11.18 17.34 16.45
C GLY A 173 -11.97 16.23 15.75
N ASN A 174 -13.28 16.40 15.63
CA ASN A 174 -14.20 15.40 15.07
C ASN A 174 -14.50 15.64 13.58
N ASP A 175 -13.47 15.66 12.73
CA ASP A 175 -13.67 15.74 11.28
C ASP A 175 -14.33 14.44 10.78
N PRO A 176 -15.52 14.50 10.14
CA PRO A 176 -16.19 13.32 9.61
C PRO A 176 -15.34 12.51 8.63
N LEU A 177 -14.47 13.15 7.85
CA LEU A 177 -13.57 12.45 6.93
C LEU A 177 -12.49 11.66 7.67
N ALA A 178 -11.99 12.18 8.80
CA ALA A 178 -11.03 11.46 9.63
C ALA A 178 -11.68 10.21 10.26
N VAL A 179 -12.96 10.29 10.63
CA VAL A 179 -13.72 9.12 11.13
C VAL A 179 -13.86 8.05 10.06
N ILE A 180 -14.31 8.43 8.85
CA ILE A 180 -14.45 7.49 7.71
C ILE A 180 -13.11 6.85 7.35
N LEU A 181 -12.03 7.63 7.31
CA LEU A 181 -10.69 7.11 7.07
C LEU A 181 -10.25 6.14 8.17
N GLY A 182 -10.63 6.40 9.42
CA GLY A 182 -10.41 5.47 10.53
C GLY A 182 -11.10 4.13 10.33
N ASP A 183 -12.33 4.11 9.81
CA ASP A 183 -13.08 2.88 9.55
C ASP A 183 -12.48 2.05 8.40
N LEU A 184 -11.74 2.67 7.48
CA LEU A 184 -11.02 1.99 6.40
C LEU A 184 -9.74 1.29 6.88
N ILE A 185 -9.28 1.58 8.10
CA ILE A 185 -8.08 0.97 8.65
C ILE A 185 -8.42 -0.44 9.16
N GLU A 186 -8.10 -1.46 8.36
CA GLU A 186 -8.27 -2.84 8.77
C GLU A 186 -7.22 -3.27 9.80
N THR A 187 -7.66 -3.87 10.92
CA THR A 187 -6.77 -4.37 11.99
C THR A 187 -5.69 -5.32 11.47
N GLN A 188 -6.01 -6.17 10.49
CA GLN A 188 -5.02 -7.06 9.88
C GLN A 188 -3.96 -6.25 9.13
N HIS A 189 -4.37 -5.38 8.20
CA HIS A 189 -3.44 -4.53 7.46
C HIS A 189 -2.57 -3.66 8.39
N LEU A 190 -3.08 -3.20 9.53
CA LEU A 190 -2.27 -2.50 10.53
C LEU A 190 -1.14 -3.36 11.12
N GLN A 191 -1.43 -4.60 11.49
CA GLN A 191 -0.42 -5.50 12.04
C GLN A 191 0.68 -5.79 11.01
N GLU A 192 0.28 -6.01 9.76
CA GLU A 192 1.19 -6.23 8.63
C GLU A 192 2.02 -4.99 8.29
N SER A 193 1.39 -3.81 8.31
CA SER A 193 2.06 -2.52 8.12
C SER A 193 3.09 -2.28 9.22
N SER A 194 2.75 -2.58 10.48
CA SER A 194 3.68 -2.51 11.61
C SER A 194 4.86 -3.46 11.44
N GLU A 195 4.62 -4.67 10.93
CA GLU A 195 5.67 -5.65 10.63
C GLU A 195 6.61 -5.14 9.52
N PHE A 196 6.08 -4.72 8.37
CA PHE A 196 6.89 -4.18 7.30
C PHE A 196 7.67 -2.94 7.75
N ALA A 197 7.04 -2.04 8.52
CA ALA A 197 7.71 -0.86 9.06
C ALA A 197 8.92 -1.23 9.94
N LYS A 198 8.83 -2.28 10.75
CA LYS A 198 9.95 -2.79 11.55
C LYS A 198 11.07 -3.37 10.70
N LEU A 199 10.73 -4.13 9.66
CA LEU A 199 11.69 -4.67 8.70
C LEU A 199 12.44 -3.53 7.97
N ALA A 200 11.70 -2.60 7.36
CA ALA A 200 12.28 -1.47 6.65
C ALA A 200 13.17 -0.60 7.57
N GLN A 201 12.72 -0.32 8.79
CA GLN A 201 13.51 0.45 9.76
C GLN A 201 14.81 -0.26 10.14
N ALA A 202 14.77 -1.59 10.34
CA ALA A 202 15.95 -2.38 10.68
C ALA A 202 16.96 -2.44 9.54
N GLU A 203 16.50 -2.73 8.32
CA GLU A 203 17.36 -2.79 7.14
C GLU A 203 18.00 -1.44 6.84
N LEU A 204 17.23 -0.36 6.89
CA LEU A 204 17.76 0.98 6.65
C LEU A 204 18.77 1.43 7.72
N ALA A 205 18.60 1.01 8.98
CA ALA A 205 19.54 1.31 10.05
C ALA A 205 20.92 0.66 9.80
N SER A 206 20.96 -0.47 9.08
CA SER A 206 22.20 -1.12 8.68
C SER A 206 22.99 -0.30 7.64
N VAL A 207 22.29 0.51 6.83
CA VAL A 207 22.90 1.30 5.75
C VAL A 207 23.79 2.42 6.31
N ALA A 208 25.09 2.19 6.32
CA ALA A 208 26.11 3.14 6.78
C ALA A 208 25.79 3.73 8.17
N ARG A 209 25.28 2.89 9.09
CA ARG A 209 24.89 3.26 10.46
C ARG A 209 23.94 4.47 10.51
N ALA A 210 22.94 4.49 9.63
CA ALA A 210 21.90 5.50 9.68
C ALA A 210 21.31 5.56 11.10
N ARG A 211 21.12 6.76 11.64
CA ARG A 211 20.53 6.90 12.97
C ARG A 211 19.08 6.45 12.91
N SER A 212 18.74 5.34 13.54
CA SER A 212 17.35 4.93 13.69
C SER A 212 16.61 5.88 14.63
N ARG A 213 15.43 6.34 14.23
CA ARG A 213 14.46 7.07 15.06
C ARG A 213 13.23 6.24 15.40
N GLY A 214 13.26 4.96 15.01
CA GLY A 214 12.25 3.97 15.34
C GLY A 214 11.09 3.91 14.35
N VAL A 215 10.21 2.95 14.61
CA VAL A 215 8.92 2.80 13.94
C VAL A 215 7.88 3.61 14.69
N LYS A 216 7.03 4.31 13.95
CA LYS A 216 6.04 5.24 14.48
C LYS A 216 4.68 5.05 13.81
N GLN A 217 3.68 5.67 14.40
CA GLN A 217 2.34 5.80 13.89
C GLN A 217 1.98 7.27 13.78
N ALA A 218 1.22 7.65 12.76
CA ALA A 218 0.65 9.00 12.63
C ALA A 218 -0.44 9.01 11.54
N PRO A 219 -1.27 10.08 11.48
CA PRO A 219 -2.38 10.15 10.55
C PRO A 219 -1.97 10.57 9.14
N PHE A 220 -1.19 9.72 8.46
CA PHE A 220 -0.84 9.93 7.05
C PHE A 220 -2.02 9.53 6.16
N VAL A 221 -2.58 10.50 5.45
CA VAL A 221 -3.79 10.27 4.65
C VAL A 221 -3.51 9.25 3.52
N VAL A 222 -2.31 9.29 2.93
CA VAL A 222 -1.91 8.33 1.90
C VAL A 222 -1.91 6.88 2.39
N LEU A 223 -1.61 6.64 3.68
CA LEU A 223 -1.61 5.30 4.26
C LEU A 223 -3.02 4.84 4.66
N MET A 224 -3.91 5.77 5.01
CA MET A 224 -5.30 5.45 5.35
C MET A 224 -6.17 5.18 4.12
N GLY A 225 -5.82 5.77 2.97
CA GLY A 225 -6.61 5.64 1.75
C GLY A 225 -6.37 4.34 0.96
N VAL A 226 -5.45 3.47 1.41
CA VAL A 226 -5.10 2.23 0.71
C VAL A 226 -5.60 0.98 1.44
N GLN A 227 -5.93 -0.06 0.67
CA GLN A 227 -6.63 -1.27 1.13
C GLN A 227 -5.70 -2.49 1.27
N MET A 228 -4.43 -2.25 1.58
CA MET A 228 -3.41 -3.28 1.80
C MET A 228 -2.42 -2.81 2.87
N PRO A 229 -1.51 -3.66 3.37
CA PRO A 229 -0.43 -3.23 4.27
C PRO A 229 0.36 -2.07 3.66
N ALA A 230 0.59 -1.01 4.45
CA ALA A 230 1.11 0.25 3.96
C ALA A 230 2.04 0.93 4.95
N SER A 231 3.21 1.37 4.48
CA SER A 231 4.14 2.17 5.28
C SER A 231 4.71 3.36 4.52
N LEU A 232 4.97 4.43 5.26
CA LEU A 232 5.72 5.60 4.79
C LEU A 232 7.12 5.57 5.39
N VAL A 233 8.13 5.69 4.54
CA VAL A 233 9.55 5.60 4.91
C VAL A 233 10.20 6.96 4.74
N GLU A 234 10.71 7.51 5.84
CA GLU A 234 11.57 8.69 5.84
C GLU A 234 13.04 8.28 5.79
N ILE A 235 13.67 8.45 4.62
CA ILE A 235 15.03 7.96 4.37
C ILE A 235 16.14 8.87 4.91
N GLY A 236 15.77 9.98 5.54
CA GLY A 236 16.66 10.96 6.16
C GLY A 236 16.06 12.37 6.19
N PHE A 237 16.70 13.29 6.90
CA PHE A 237 16.30 14.70 6.97
C PHE A 237 17.00 15.52 5.89
N LEU A 238 16.34 15.81 4.78
CA LEU A 238 16.90 16.57 3.67
C LEU A 238 17.33 17.99 4.05
N THR A 239 16.71 18.59 5.07
CA THR A 239 17.12 19.90 5.62
C THR A 239 18.44 19.87 6.40
N ASN A 240 18.94 18.70 6.78
CA ASN A 240 20.21 18.54 7.47
C ASN A 240 21.36 18.46 6.44
N PRO A 241 22.36 19.36 6.49
CA PRO A 241 23.43 19.42 5.48
C PRO A 241 24.22 18.12 5.32
N ASP A 242 24.47 17.39 6.40
CA ASP A 242 25.23 16.14 6.35
C ASP A 242 24.40 15.01 5.73
N GLU A 243 23.10 14.98 6.02
CA GLU A 243 22.16 14.04 5.42
C GLU A 243 21.99 14.33 3.93
N GLU A 244 21.78 15.60 3.55
CA GLU A 244 21.68 16.04 2.16
C GLU A 244 22.93 15.65 1.37
N LYS A 245 24.13 15.92 1.91
CA LYS A 245 25.41 15.55 1.28
C LYS A 245 25.49 14.04 1.03
N ARG A 246 25.05 13.21 1.98
CA ARG A 246 25.01 11.75 1.81
C ARG A 246 23.96 11.34 0.78
N LEU A 247 22.74 11.87 0.88
CA LEU A 247 21.61 11.56 0.00
C LEU A 247 21.82 12.05 -1.43
N ARG A 248 22.72 13.00 -1.69
CA ARG A 248 23.14 13.39 -3.04
C ARG A 248 23.97 12.31 -3.74
N GLY A 249 24.68 11.47 -2.97
CA GLY A 249 25.54 10.43 -3.52
C GLY A 249 24.76 9.22 -4.02
N GLY A 250 25.01 8.82 -5.28
CA GLY A 250 24.36 7.65 -5.90
C GLY A 250 24.55 6.34 -5.11
N GLY A 251 25.73 6.13 -4.52
CA GLY A 251 26.00 4.95 -3.70
C GLY A 251 25.11 4.85 -2.45
N LYS A 252 24.81 5.98 -1.79
CA LYS A 252 23.91 5.99 -0.63
C LYS A 252 22.46 5.69 -1.04
N ARG A 253 22.00 6.24 -2.17
CA ARG A 253 20.66 5.97 -2.73
C ARG A 253 20.50 4.51 -3.14
N GLU A 254 21.54 3.93 -3.73
CA GLU A 254 21.58 2.52 -4.09
C GLU A 254 21.48 1.62 -2.84
N ALA A 255 22.24 1.94 -1.79
CA ALA A 255 22.20 1.18 -0.55
C ALA A 255 20.87 1.31 0.20
N ILE A 256 20.18 2.46 0.12
CA ILE A 256 18.81 2.62 0.63
C ILE A 256 17.84 1.73 -0.15
N ALA A 257 17.94 1.74 -1.48
CA ALA A 257 17.09 0.90 -2.34
C ALA A 257 17.34 -0.60 -2.12
N GLU A 258 18.57 -1.00 -1.83
CA GLU A 258 18.93 -2.37 -1.45
C GLU A 258 18.27 -2.77 -0.13
N ALA A 259 18.47 -1.99 0.93
CA ALA A 259 17.85 -2.25 2.23
C ALA A 259 16.32 -2.33 2.17
N LEU A 260 15.67 -1.47 1.37
CA LEU A 260 14.22 -1.55 1.18
C LEU A 260 13.80 -2.79 0.37
N ALA A 261 14.61 -3.24 -0.59
CA ALA A 261 14.33 -4.47 -1.32
C ALA A 261 14.42 -5.70 -0.40
N ASP A 262 15.42 -5.72 0.49
CA ASP A 262 15.59 -6.80 1.47
C ASP A 262 14.43 -6.82 2.47
N ALA A 263 13.96 -5.64 2.92
CA ALA A 263 12.78 -5.54 3.78
C ALA A 263 11.50 -6.05 3.09
N VAL A 264 11.30 -5.73 1.80
CA VAL A 264 10.16 -6.22 1.01
C VAL A 264 10.23 -7.73 0.80
N ALA A 265 11.42 -8.28 0.52
CA ALA A 265 11.61 -9.73 0.37
C ALA A 265 11.29 -10.46 1.69
N ALA A 266 11.83 -9.99 2.81
CA ALA A 266 11.55 -10.55 4.13
C ALA A 266 10.06 -10.44 4.49
N PHE A 267 9.39 -9.35 4.10
CA PHE A 267 7.95 -9.22 4.28
C PHE A 267 7.17 -10.22 3.42
N GLY A 268 7.53 -10.36 2.15
CA GLY A 268 6.90 -11.30 1.21
C GLY A 268 6.95 -12.75 1.71
N GLU A 269 8.09 -13.19 2.24
CA GLU A 269 8.22 -14.53 2.84
C GLU A 269 7.25 -14.75 4.02
N ARG A 270 7.10 -13.73 4.88
CA ARG A 270 6.18 -13.79 6.03
C ARG A 270 4.73 -13.69 5.60
N TYR A 271 4.44 -12.88 4.57
CA TYR A 271 3.12 -12.75 3.95
C TYR A 271 2.65 -14.10 3.41
N ASP A 272 3.51 -14.78 2.64
CA ASP A 272 3.29 -16.11 2.07
C ASP A 272 3.10 -17.16 3.17
N THR A 273 3.96 -17.15 4.19
CA THR A 273 3.89 -18.09 5.32
C THR A 273 2.55 -17.97 6.05
N ARG A 274 2.08 -16.75 6.32
CA ARG A 274 0.81 -16.50 7.00
C ARG A 274 -0.41 -16.95 6.18
N ARG A 275 -0.28 -16.96 4.85
CA ARG A 275 -1.31 -17.44 3.91
C ARG A 275 -1.16 -18.92 3.55
N GLY A 276 -0.23 -19.64 4.16
CA GLY A 276 -0.04 -21.08 3.91
C GLY A 276 0.60 -21.41 2.55
N VAL A 277 1.20 -20.43 1.89
CA VAL A 277 1.98 -20.63 0.67
C VAL A 277 3.25 -21.39 1.05
N ARG A 278 3.32 -22.67 0.67
CA ARG A 278 4.56 -23.45 0.81
C ARG A 278 5.52 -23.08 -0.32
N LEU A 279 6.68 -22.53 0.03
CA LEU A 279 7.79 -22.40 -0.92
C LEU A 279 8.15 -23.80 -1.44
N ALA A 280 8.17 -23.96 -2.76
CA ALA A 280 8.57 -25.21 -3.40
C ALA A 280 10.07 -25.41 -3.15
N GLY A 281 10.45 -26.08 -2.07
CA GLY A 281 11.86 -26.38 -1.78
C GLY A 281 12.23 -26.75 -0.34
N GLY A 282 11.36 -26.56 0.65
CA GLY A 282 11.64 -26.97 2.03
C GLY A 282 11.41 -28.46 2.24
N THR A 283 12.45 -29.29 2.14
CA THR A 283 12.39 -30.67 2.65
C THR A 283 12.04 -30.63 4.13
N ALA A 284 10.83 -31.07 4.48
CA ALA A 284 10.44 -31.27 5.86
C ALA A 284 11.35 -32.33 6.48
N SER A 285 12.34 -31.91 7.27
CA SER A 285 13.00 -32.81 8.20
C SER A 285 11.98 -33.20 9.27
N ARG A 286 11.49 -34.45 9.20
CA ARG A 286 10.69 -35.06 10.27
C ARG A 286 11.47 -35.03 11.58
N PRO A 287 10.86 -34.63 12.70
CA PRO A 287 11.48 -34.81 14.01
C PRO A 287 11.58 -36.32 14.32
N ARG A 288 12.72 -36.71 14.91
CA ARG A 288 12.87 -38.00 15.61
C ARG A 288 12.35 -37.87 17.03
#